data_AF-A0A392SB00-F1
#
_entry.id   AF-A0A392SB00-F1
#
_cell.length_a   1.000
_cell.length_b   1.000
_cell.length_c   1.000
_cell.angle_alpha   90.00
_cell.angle_beta   90.00
_cell.angle_gamma   90.00
#
_symmetry.space_group_name_H-M   'P 1'
#
loop_
_entity.id
_entity.type
_entity.pdbx_description
1 polymer ?
#
loop_
_entity_poly.entity_id
_entity_poly.type
_entity_poly.pdbx_seq_one_letter_code
_entity_poly.pdbx_strand_id
1 'polypeptide(L)' 'NESVDVVGTIAMIVWCIWHNKNSWVWNGIKDTAKDVAMRAVHMIGEWRAVGLGIGQAG' A
#
# COMPACT_ATOMS: atom_id res chain seq x y z
N ASN A 1 -8.69 -5.24 17.14
CA ASN A 1 -8.44 -5.34 15.68
C ASN A 1 -7.60 -4.17 15.13
N GLU A 2 -7.41 -3.08 15.87
CA GLU A 2 -6.69 -1.87 15.39
C GLU A 2 -5.21 -2.12 15.05
N SER A 3 -4.55 -3.02 15.78
CA SER A 3 -3.16 -3.36 15.52
C SER A 3 -2.94 -3.99 14.14
N VAL A 4 -3.88 -4.80 13.65
CA VAL A 4 -3.77 -5.46 12.33
C VAL A 4 -3.94 -4.44 11.20
N ASP A 5 -4.86 -3.48 11.34
CA ASP A 5 -5.04 -2.39 10.37
C ASP A 5 -3.80 -1.47 10.32
N VAL A 6 -3.22 -1.16 11.48
CA VAL A 6 -1.98 -0.36 11.56
C VAL A 6 -0.80 -1.11 10.93
N VAL A 7 -0.62 -2.39 11.25
CA VAL A 7 0.45 -3.22 10.67
C VAL A 7 0.28 -3.36 9.15
N GLY A 8 -0.95 -3.58 8.67
CA GLY A 8 -1.25 -3.63 7.24
C GLY A 8 -0.92 -2.31 6.54
N THR A 9 -1.34 -1.20 7.13
CA THR A 9 -1.03 0.16 6.63
C THR A 9 0.48 0.39 6.51
N ILE A 10 1.25 0.07 7.56
CA ILE A 10 2.70 0.22 7.57
C ILE A 10 3.35 -0.67 6.51
N ALA A 11 2.94 -1.93 6.41
CA ALA A 11 3.48 -2.88 5.44
C ALA A 11 3.30 -2.38 4.00
N MET A 12 2.12 -1.82 3.67
CA MET A 12 1.83 -1.30 2.33
C MET A 12 2.65 -0.05 2.00
N ILE A 13 2.87 0.85 2.98
CA ILE A 13 3.74 2.02 2.80
C ILE A 13 5.18 1.57 2.53
N VAL A 14 5.72 0.65 3.35
CA VAL A 14 7.07 0.11 3.17
C VAL A 14 7.22 -0.55 1.80
N TRP A 15 6.22 -1.33 1.39
CA TRP A 15 6.20 -1.98 0.09
C TRP A 15 6.21 -0.96 -1.07
N CYS A 16 5.40 0.09 -1.01
CA CYS A 16 5.40 1.17 -2.03
C CYS A 16 6.77 1.85 -2.18
N ILE A 17 7.45 2.12 -1.07
CA ILE A 17 8.78 2.74 -1.07
C ILE A 17 9.80 1.79 -1.69
N TRP A 18 9.78 0.51 -1.28
CA TRP A 18 10.66 -0.52 -1.83
C TRP A 18 10.42 -0.73 -3.33
N HIS A 19 9.16 -0.78 -3.75
CA HIS A 19 8.78 -0.88 -5.15
C HIS A 19 9.35 0.27 -5.99
N ASN A 20 9.20 1.52 -5.55
CA ASN A 20 9.75 2.67 -6.29
C ASN A 20 11.28 2.61 -6.38
N LYS A 21 11.95 2.23 -5.29
CA LYS A 21 13.41 2.03 -5.31
C LYS A 21 13.83 0.99 -6.34
N ASN A 22 13.14 -0.15 -6.39
CA ASN A 22 13.43 -1.20 -7.36
C ASN A 22 13.11 -0.77 -8.79
N SER A 23 12.01 -0.08 -9.02
CA SER A 23 11.69 0.45 -10.35
C SER A 23 12.80 1.36 -10.86
N TRP A 24 13.39 2.18 -9.98
CA TRP A 24 14.51 3.03 -10.37
C TRP A 24 15.76 2.22 -10.72
N VAL A 25 16.09 1.20 -9.91
CA VAL A 25 17.25 0.33 -10.14
C VAL A 25 17.13 -0.47 -11.44
N TRP A 26 15.95 -1.04 -11.71
CA TRP A 26 15.77 -2.01 -12.79
C TRP A 26 15.26 -1.38 -14.08
N ASN A 27 14.45 -0.31 -13.99
CA ASN A 27 13.79 0.29 -15.15
C ASN A 27 14.23 1.74 -15.39
N GLY A 28 15.04 2.34 -14.51
CA GLY A 28 15.41 3.75 -14.58
C GLY A 28 14.24 4.71 -14.27
N ILE A 29 13.07 4.19 -13.91
CA ILE A 29 11.86 4.99 -13.64
C ILE A 29 11.76 5.21 -12.13
N LYS A 30 11.82 6.48 -11.73
CA LYS A 30 11.68 6.92 -10.35
C LYS A 30 10.43 7.76 -10.21
N ASP A 31 9.41 7.19 -9.59
CA ASP A 31 8.18 7.89 -9.25
C ASP A 31 8.47 8.98 -8.21
N THR A 32 7.72 10.08 -8.28
CA THR A 32 7.84 11.14 -7.27
C THR A 32 7.32 10.65 -5.92
N ALA A 33 7.74 11.30 -4.82
CA ALA A 33 7.23 10.96 -3.50
C ALA A 33 5.69 11.05 -3.42
N LYS A 34 5.08 11.98 -4.17
CA LYS A 34 3.63 12.14 -4.26
C LYS A 34 2.97 10.93 -4.93
N ASP A 35 3.53 10.44 -6.03
CA ASP A 35 2.99 9.30 -6.76
C ASP A 35 3.06 8.02 -5.92
N VAL A 36 4.17 7.83 -5.20
CA VAL A 36 4.34 6.71 -4.25
C VAL A 36 3.32 6.80 -3.11
N ALA A 37 3.08 7.98 -2.56
CA ALA A 37 2.09 8.19 -1.50
C ALA A 37 0.66 7.94 -2.01
N MET A 38 0.31 8.43 -3.19
CA MET A 38 -0.99 8.19 -3.81
C MET A 38 -1.24 6.70 -4.05
N ARG A 39 -0.22 5.94 -4.50
CA ARG A 39 -0.31 4.49 -4.63
C ARG A 39 -0.56 3.81 -3.30
N ALA A 40 0.19 4.19 -2.26
CA ALA A 40 -0.01 3.62 -0.92
C ALA A 40 -1.43 3.87 -0.41
N VAL A 41 -1.92 5.12 -0.48
CA VAL A 41 -3.28 5.49 -0.07
C VAL A 41 -4.34 4.69 -0.83
N HIS A 42 -4.19 4.59 -2.15
CA HIS A 42 -5.13 3.85 -2.99
C HIS A 42 -5.24 2.38 -2.56
N MET A 43 -4.11 1.68 -2.48
CA MET A 43 -4.11 0.26 -2.16
C MET A 43 -4.54 -0.01 -0.71
N ILE A 44 -4.19 0.85 0.26
CA ILE A 44 -4.69 0.73 1.64
C ILE A 44 -6.23 0.85 1.66
N GLY A 45 -6.79 1.75 0.85
CA GLY A 45 -8.22 1.88 0.66
C GLY A 45 -8.85 0.60 0.12
N GLU A 46 -8.26 0.02 -0.93
CA GLU A 46 -8.71 -1.26 -1.50
C GLU A 46 -8.64 -2.41 -0.49
N TRP A 47 -7.53 -2.53 0.24
CA TRP A 47 -7.34 -3.59 1.23
C TRP A 47 -8.36 -3.49 2.37
N ARG A 48 -8.63 -2.28 2.87
CA ARG A 48 -9.68 -2.04 3.87
C ARG A 48 -11.06 -2.36 3.33
N ALA A 49 -11.36 -2.00 2.08
CA ALA A 49 -12.63 -2.32 1.45
C ALA A 49 -12.83 -3.84 1.31
N VAL A 50 -11.79 -4.58 0.92
CA VAL A 50 -11.81 -6.06 0.91
C VAL A 50 -12.02 -6.61 2.31
N GLY A 51 -11.30 -6.10 3.31
CA GLY A 51 -11.41 -6.49 4.72
C GLY A 51 -12.79 -6.25 5.32
N LEU A 52 -13.48 -5.17 4.92
CA LEU A 52 -14.86 -4.89 5.32
C LEU A 52 -15.86 -5.78 4.57
N GLY A 53 -15.60 -6.13 3.31
CA GLY A 53 -16.46 -6.99 2.49
C GLY A 53 -16.53 -8.44 2.99
N ILE A 54 -15.41 -9.00 3.48
CA ILE A 54 -15.37 -10.33 4.10
C ILE A 54 -16.02 -10.39 5.49
N GLY A 55 -16.21 -9.24 6.15
CA GLY A 55 -16.87 -9.16 7.46
C GLY A 55 -18.41 -9.17 7.41
N GLN A 56 -19.03 -9.06 6.23
CA GLN A 56 -20.50 -9.13 6.05
C GLN A 56 -20.99 -10.46 5.48
N ALA A 57 -20.09 -11.36 5.10
CA ALA A 57 -20.40 -12.69 4.58
C ALA A 57 -20.22 -13.81 5.62
N GLY A 58 -19.99 -13.45 6.89
CA GLY A 58 -19.78 -14.37 8.02
C GLY A 58 -20.82 -14.20 9.11
#